data_AF-A0A258ID54-F1
#
_entry.id   AF-A0A258ID54-F1
#
_cell.length_a   1.000
_cell.length_b   1.000
_cell.length_c   1.000
_cell.angle_alpha   90.00
_cell.angle_beta   90.00
_cell.angle_gamma   90.00
#
_symmetry.space_group_name_H-M   'P 1'
#
loop_
_entity.id
_entity.type
_entity.pdbx_description
1 polymer ?
#
loop_
_entity_poly.entity_id
_entity_poly.type
_entity_poly.pdbx_seq_one_letter_code
_entity_poly.pdbx_strand_id
1 'polypeptide(L)'
;MSELPPLREVIATHGLSASKALGQNFLFDEQLLSRIAAIPGDLSGKAVLEIGPGPGGLTRALLRAGARVTAIERDARCIPALAELSAAFPGQLRVIEGDALAEDHAALLGEPFHVVANLPYNIGTLLFTRWLGGESWPPAWQSLTLMFQQEVAQRIVAAPGSGTYGRLAVLAQWRSTAKLAMKVHRSAFTPPPKVMSAIVHVTPSEAPEGVKARVLERLTEAAFGQRRKMLRQSLKGLPGALAALDACGIDPQRRAETLVIAEFVAVARVLS
;
A
#
# COMPACT_ATOMS: atom_id res chain seq x y z
N MET A 1 29.06 13.02 -7.56
CA MET A 1 27.75 12.66 -8.14
C MET A 1 27.43 13.74 -9.15
N SER A 2 27.06 13.38 -10.39
CA SER A 2 26.63 14.37 -11.37
C SER A 2 25.41 15.11 -10.83
N GLU A 3 25.40 16.43 -10.99
CA GLU A 3 24.26 17.25 -10.57
C GLU A 3 23.09 16.93 -11.49
N LEU A 4 22.14 16.12 -10.98
CA LEU A 4 20.94 15.79 -11.73
C LEU A 4 20.09 17.05 -11.92
N PRO A 5 19.54 17.27 -13.13
CA PRO A 5 18.71 18.44 -13.37
C PRO A 5 17.49 18.44 -12.42
N PRO A 6 16.99 19.63 -12.04
CA PRO A 6 15.74 19.77 -11.30
C PRO A 6 14.61 18.98 -11.97
N LEU A 7 13.75 18.33 -11.18
CA LEU A 7 12.69 17.45 -11.71
C LEU A 7 11.74 18.17 -12.69
N ARG A 8 11.52 19.47 -12.50
CA ARG A 8 10.75 20.32 -13.42
C ARG A 8 11.34 20.39 -14.82
N GLU A 9 12.67 20.34 -14.95
CA GLU A 9 13.38 20.40 -16.23
C GLU A 9 13.31 19.04 -16.92
N VAL A 10 13.49 17.94 -16.17
CA VAL A 10 13.26 16.58 -16.68
C VAL A 10 11.87 16.45 -17.30
N ILE A 11 10.85 16.95 -16.60
CA ILE A 11 9.46 16.93 -17.08
C ILE A 11 9.29 17.74 -18.36
N ALA A 12 9.86 18.95 -18.41
CA ALA A 12 9.78 19.81 -19.58
C ALA A 12 10.48 19.19 -20.80
N THR A 13 11.70 18.67 -20.61
CA THR A 13 12.50 18.02 -21.66
C THR A 13 11.79 16.81 -22.25
N HIS A 14 11.15 16.00 -21.42
CA HIS A 14 10.45 14.78 -21.85
C HIS A 14 8.96 14.99 -22.16
N GLY A 15 8.49 16.25 -22.15
CA GLY A 15 7.09 16.59 -22.44
C GLY A 15 6.10 15.89 -21.49
N LEU A 16 6.53 15.59 -20.26
CA LEU A 16 5.74 14.85 -19.29
C LEU A 16 4.62 15.74 -18.77
N SER A 17 3.39 15.30 -18.98
CA SER A 17 2.21 15.91 -18.38
C SER A 17 1.44 14.83 -17.63
N ALA A 18 0.95 15.20 -16.45
CA ALA A 18 0.19 14.29 -15.61
C ALA A 18 -1.08 13.84 -16.34
N SER A 19 -1.19 12.53 -16.56
CA SER A 19 -2.36 11.92 -17.14
C SER A 19 -3.41 11.65 -16.07
N LYS A 20 -4.60 12.25 -16.24
CA LYS A 20 -5.77 11.94 -15.39
C LYS A 20 -6.18 10.47 -15.49
N ALA A 21 -6.06 9.85 -16.67
CA ALA A 21 -6.42 8.46 -16.89
C ALA A 21 -5.52 7.50 -16.11
N LEU A 22 -4.26 7.88 -15.89
CA LEU A 22 -3.29 7.13 -15.10
C LEU A 22 -3.27 7.55 -13.62
N GLY A 23 -4.11 8.52 -13.21
CA GLY A 23 -4.15 9.01 -11.84
C GLY A 23 -2.89 9.74 -11.37
N GLN A 24 -2.07 10.24 -12.31
CA GLN A 24 -0.76 10.83 -12.01
C GLN A 24 -0.90 12.16 -11.26
N ASN A 25 -0.18 12.28 -10.15
CA ASN A 25 0.07 13.52 -9.43
C ASN A 25 1.54 13.47 -8.97
N PHE A 26 2.39 14.33 -9.53
CA PHE A 26 3.83 14.26 -9.29
C PHE A 26 4.24 15.07 -8.07
N LEU A 27 5.16 14.55 -7.27
CA LEU A 27 5.79 15.25 -6.15
C LEU A 27 7.14 15.83 -6.61
N PHE A 28 7.36 17.12 -6.35
CA PHE A 28 8.59 17.81 -6.76
C PHE A 28 9.46 18.28 -5.60
N ASP A 29 8.90 18.33 -4.39
CA ASP A 29 9.61 18.78 -3.20
C ASP A 29 10.61 17.72 -2.74
N GLU A 30 11.91 17.97 -2.99
CA GLU A 30 12.99 17.05 -2.65
C GLU A 30 13.10 16.79 -1.15
N GLN A 31 12.76 17.76 -0.29
CA GLN A 31 12.80 17.59 1.16
C GLN A 31 11.68 16.65 1.61
N LEU A 32 10.48 16.83 1.07
CA LEU A 32 9.36 15.92 1.30
C LEU A 32 9.70 14.49 0.83
N LEU A 33 10.24 14.36 -0.38
CA LEU A 33 10.63 13.06 -0.95
C LEU A 33 11.70 12.36 -0.10
N SER A 34 12.70 13.11 0.37
CA SER A 34 13.74 12.59 1.27
C SER A 34 13.15 12.12 2.61
N ARG A 35 12.19 12.86 3.16
CA ARG A 35 11.47 12.45 4.38
C ARG A 35 10.65 11.18 4.16
N ILE A 36 10.03 11.01 3.00
CA ILE A 36 9.29 9.78 2.65
C ILE A 36 10.25 8.59 2.55
N ALA A 37 11.38 8.76 1.85
CA ALA A 37 12.41 7.73 1.69
C ALA A 37 13.05 7.28 3.02
N ALA A 38 13.03 8.13 4.04
CA ALA A 38 13.55 7.81 5.37
C ALA A 38 12.58 7.01 6.26
N ILE A 39 11.27 6.93 5.92
CA ILE A 39 10.26 6.26 6.76
C ILE A 39 10.56 4.77 7.02
N PRO A 40 11.01 3.97 6.02
CA PRO A 40 11.39 2.57 6.25
C PRO A 40 12.60 2.37 7.18
N GLY A 41 13.36 3.41 7.48
CA GLY A 41 14.65 3.35 8.16
C GLY A 41 15.84 3.40 7.20
N ASP A 42 16.99 2.86 7.61
CA ASP A 42 18.17 2.78 6.76
C ASP A 42 17.91 1.87 5.55
N LEU A 43 18.12 2.40 4.34
CA LEU A 43 17.91 1.71 3.07
C LEU A 43 19.23 1.36 2.36
N SER A 44 20.38 1.64 2.97
CA SER A 44 21.69 1.39 2.35
C SER A 44 21.84 -0.08 1.95
N GLY A 45 22.02 -0.34 0.65
CA GLY A 45 22.15 -1.66 0.05
C GLY A 45 20.86 -2.49 0.00
N LYS A 46 19.74 -2.00 0.54
CA LYS A 46 18.47 -2.74 0.60
C LYS A 46 17.71 -2.68 -0.70
N ALA A 47 17.01 -3.77 -1.02
CA ALA A 47 16.10 -3.82 -2.15
C ALA A 47 14.84 -2.97 -1.87
N VAL A 48 14.47 -2.11 -2.82
CA VAL A 48 13.25 -1.30 -2.77
C VAL A 48 12.47 -1.48 -4.06
N LEU A 49 11.19 -1.81 -3.93
CA LEU A 49 10.22 -1.77 -5.01
C LEU A 49 9.49 -0.42 -4.99
N GLU A 50 9.54 0.29 -6.11
CA GLU A 50 8.75 1.50 -6.35
C GLU A 50 7.74 1.25 -7.47
N ILE A 51 6.48 1.58 -7.23
CA ILE A 51 5.39 1.44 -8.22
C ILE A 51 4.98 2.83 -8.70
N GLY A 52 5.00 3.04 -10.02
CA GLY A 52 4.64 4.30 -10.65
C GLY A 52 5.59 5.44 -10.27
N PRO A 53 6.91 5.32 -10.53
CA PRO A 53 7.89 6.37 -10.23
C PRO A 53 7.62 7.70 -10.96
N GLY A 54 6.87 7.67 -12.07
CA GLY A 54 6.64 8.81 -12.94
C GLY A 54 7.97 9.43 -13.39
N PRO A 55 8.18 10.75 -13.20
CA PRO A 55 9.43 11.40 -13.60
C PRO A 55 10.63 11.05 -12.70
N GLY A 56 10.46 10.20 -11.68
CA GLY A 56 11.56 9.67 -10.87
C GLY A 56 11.92 10.51 -9.64
N GLY A 57 10.98 11.32 -9.14
CA GLY A 57 11.22 12.16 -7.95
C GLY A 57 11.51 11.33 -6.69
N LEU A 58 10.62 10.39 -6.36
CA LEU A 58 10.81 9.49 -5.22
C LEU A 58 11.94 8.49 -5.48
N THR A 59 12.06 7.98 -6.70
CA THR A 59 13.20 7.17 -7.15
C THR A 59 14.53 7.83 -6.82
N ARG A 60 14.70 9.11 -7.17
CA ARG A 60 15.94 9.87 -6.87
C ARG A 60 16.21 9.94 -5.37
N ALA A 61 15.19 10.14 -4.54
CA ALA A 61 15.36 10.18 -3.08
C ALA A 61 15.77 8.81 -2.52
N LEU A 62 15.18 7.72 -3.02
CA LEU A 62 15.53 6.35 -2.64
C LEU A 62 16.96 5.98 -3.03
N LEU A 63 17.38 6.33 -4.25
CA LEU A 63 18.75 6.11 -4.72
C LEU A 63 19.77 6.91 -3.90
N ARG A 64 19.47 8.17 -3.57
CA ARG A 64 20.31 8.98 -2.66
C ARG A 64 20.41 8.40 -1.24
N ALA A 65 19.40 7.65 -0.80
CA ALA A 65 19.42 6.91 0.46
C ALA A 65 20.21 5.59 0.39
N GLY A 66 20.79 5.25 -0.77
CA GLY A 66 21.61 4.05 -0.98
C GLY A 66 20.82 2.78 -1.30
N ALA A 67 19.53 2.90 -1.64
CA ALA A 67 18.69 1.77 -2.00
C ALA A 67 19.03 1.17 -3.37
N ARG A 68 18.85 -0.15 -3.51
CA ARG A 68 18.75 -0.83 -4.82
C ARG A 68 17.30 -0.84 -5.26
N VAL A 69 16.94 0.09 -6.13
CA VAL A 69 15.56 0.34 -6.54
C VAL A 69 15.21 -0.47 -7.78
N THR A 70 14.13 -1.25 -7.70
CA THR A 70 13.39 -1.77 -8.85
C THR A 70 12.13 -0.94 -9.01
N ALA A 71 11.99 -0.23 -10.12
CA ALA A 71 10.84 0.63 -10.40
C ALA A 71 9.98 0.05 -11.53
N ILE A 72 8.68 -0.12 -11.30
CA ILE A 72 7.71 -0.56 -12.31
C ILE A 72 6.90 0.65 -12.75
N GLU A 73 7.04 1.03 -14.02
CA GLU A 73 6.35 2.17 -14.63
C GLU A 73 5.53 1.72 -15.84
N ARG A 74 4.27 2.14 -15.88
CA ARG A 74 3.35 1.80 -16.97
C ARG A 74 3.36 2.84 -18.08
N ASP A 75 3.67 4.09 -17.75
CA ASP A 75 3.74 5.18 -18.70
C ASP A 75 5.10 5.19 -19.41
N ALA A 76 5.13 4.63 -20.62
CA ALA A 76 6.31 4.56 -21.49
C ALA A 76 7.03 5.92 -21.65
N ARG A 77 6.28 7.04 -21.55
CA ARG A 77 6.85 8.40 -21.65
C ARG A 77 7.83 8.72 -20.54
N CYS A 78 7.68 8.10 -19.36
CA CYS A 78 8.55 8.31 -18.20
C CYS A 78 9.87 7.51 -18.29
N ILE A 79 9.93 6.47 -19.14
CA ILE A 79 11.08 5.56 -19.23
C ILE A 79 12.39 6.29 -19.60
N PRO A 80 12.42 7.23 -20.57
CA PRO A 80 13.64 8.00 -20.87
C PRO A 80 14.19 8.78 -19.66
N ALA A 81 13.33 9.42 -18.88
CA ALA A 81 13.73 10.14 -17.67
C ALA A 81 14.31 9.19 -16.60
N LEU A 82 13.74 7.99 -16.46
CA LEU A 82 14.25 6.97 -15.53
C LEU A 82 15.57 6.35 -16.03
N ALA A 83 15.78 6.27 -17.34
CA ALA A 83 17.04 5.82 -17.93
C ALA A 83 18.19 6.79 -17.62
N GLU A 84 17.95 8.11 -17.67
CA GLU A 84 18.92 9.13 -17.24
C GLU A 84 19.29 8.96 -15.75
N LEU A 85 18.30 8.66 -14.89
CA LEU A 85 18.56 8.35 -13.48
C LEU A 85 19.37 7.06 -13.32
N SER A 86 19.10 6.03 -14.11
CA SER A 86 19.85 4.77 -14.07
C SER A 86 21.32 4.98 -14.45
N ALA A 87 21.59 5.85 -15.44
CA ALA A 87 22.95 6.24 -15.82
C ALA A 87 23.68 7.02 -14.72
N ALA A 88 22.96 7.87 -13.97
CA ALA A 88 23.53 8.63 -12.86
C ALA A 88 23.78 7.79 -11.59
N PHE A 89 23.06 6.68 -11.44
CA PHE A 89 23.17 5.73 -10.31
C PHE A 89 23.44 4.31 -10.81
N PRO A 90 24.63 4.05 -11.39
CA PRO A 90 24.92 2.78 -12.03
C PRO A 90 24.79 1.60 -11.06
N GLY A 91 24.06 0.57 -11.47
CA GLY A 91 23.84 -0.65 -10.69
C GLY A 91 22.84 -0.52 -9.54
N GLN A 92 22.28 0.66 -9.28
CA GLN A 92 21.30 0.85 -8.21
C GLN A 92 19.85 0.90 -8.71
N LEU A 93 19.60 1.31 -9.95
CA LEU A 93 18.24 1.41 -10.51
C LEU A 93 18.01 0.39 -11.63
N ARG A 94 17.02 -0.48 -11.42
CA ARG A 94 16.40 -1.34 -12.44
C ARG A 94 15.00 -0.80 -12.78
N VAL A 95 14.75 -0.49 -14.05
CA VAL A 95 13.45 0.00 -14.53
C VAL A 95 12.75 -1.10 -15.31
N ILE A 96 11.46 -1.29 -15.05
CA ILE A 96 10.59 -2.25 -15.74
C ILE A 96 9.41 -1.46 -16.31
N GLU A 97 9.29 -1.45 -17.62
CA GLU A 97 8.10 -0.93 -18.29
C GLU A 97 7.00 -1.99 -18.24
N GLY A 98 5.91 -1.74 -17.50
CA GLY A 98 4.88 -2.75 -17.30
C GLY A 98 3.76 -2.37 -16.33
N ASP A 99 2.78 -3.26 -16.22
CA ASP A 99 1.69 -3.14 -15.24
C ASP A 99 2.09 -3.86 -13.94
N ALA A 100 2.23 -3.10 -12.85
CA ALA A 100 2.53 -3.66 -11.53
C ALA A 100 1.51 -4.70 -11.03
N LEU A 101 0.29 -4.74 -11.60
CA LEU A 101 -0.69 -5.77 -11.27
C LEU A 101 -0.43 -7.11 -11.99
N ALA A 102 0.43 -7.15 -12.99
CA ALA A 102 0.78 -8.35 -13.74
C ALA A 102 2.03 -9.07 -13.20
N GLU A 103 2.82 -8.40 -12.36
CA GLU A 103 4.09 -8.91 -11.87
C GLU A 103 3.96 -9.66 -10.54
N ASP A 104 4.73 -10.75 -10.38
CA ASP A 104 5.00 -11.34 -9.07
C ASP A 104 6.20 -10.60 -8.43
N HIS A 105 5.88 -9.66 -7.55
CA HIS A 105 6.89 -8.84 -6.87
C HIS A 105 7.90 -9.64 -6.05
N ALA A 106 7.49 -10.75 -5.42
CA ALA A 106 8.40 -11.54 -4.60
C ALA A 106 9.41 -12.29 -5.49
N ALA A 107 8.92 -12.90 -6.57
CA ALA A 107 9.78 -13.55 -7.55
C ALA A 107 10.68 -12.55 -8.29
N LEU A 108 10.16 -11.37 -8.60
CA LEU A 108 10.87 -10.32 -9.31
C LEU A 108 12.08 -9.78 -8.53
N LEU A 109 11.91 -9.59 -7.22
CA LEU A 109 12.97 -9.09 -6.34
C LEU A 109 13.91 -10.20 -5.89
N GLY A 110 13.40 -11.41 -5.62
CA GLY A 110 14.21 -12.57 -5.24
C GLY A 110 14.90 -12.47 -3.87
N GLU A 111 14.66 -11.40 -3.11
CA GLU A 111 15.23 -11.13 -1.80
C GLU A 111 14.27 -10.26 -0.95
N PRO A 112 14.46 -10.15 0.38
CA PRO A 112 13.61 -9.29 1.22
C PRO A 112 13.68 -7.81 0.82
N PHE A 113 12.54 -7.18 0.58
CA PHE A 113 12.48 -5.82 0.01
C PHE A 113 11.55 -4.87 0.78
N HIS A 114 11.76 -3.56 0.66
CA HIS A 114 10.78 -2.56 1.07
C HIS A 114 9.94 -2.11 -0.13
N VAL A 115 8.67 -1.77 0.09
CA VAL A 115 7.87 -1.08 -0.93
C VAL A 115 7.76 0.38 -0.52
N VAL A 116 8.18 1.30 -1.40
CA VAL A 116 8.03 2.74 -1.16
C VAL A 116 7.43 3.36 -2.42
N ALA A 117 6.19 3.84 -2.34
CA ALA A 117 5.48 4.28 -3.55
C ALA A 117 4.48 5.41 -3.31
N ASN A 118 4.44 6.34 -4.25
CA ASN A 118 3.31 7.23 -4.49
C ASN A 118 2.29 6.51 -5.38
N LEU A 119 1.45 5.67 -4.79
CA LEU A 119 0.57 4.79 -5.56
C LEU A 119 -0.46 5.60 -6.37
N PRO A 120 -0.70 5.24 -7.64
CA PRO A 120 -1.85 5.74 -8.38
C PRO A 120 -3.14 5.32 -7.67
N TYR A 121 -4.05 6.27 -7.44
CA TYR A 121 -5.23 6.05 -6.58
C TYR A 121 -6.20 4.99 -7.11
N ASN A 122 -6.19 4.71 -8.42
CA ASN A 122 -7.04 3.71 -9.06
C ASN A 122 -6.60 2.26 -8.76
N ILE A 123 -5.32 2.01 -8.51
CA ILE A 123 -4.78 0.66 -8.25
C ILE A 123 -4.23 0.48 -6.82
N GLY A 124 -4.03 1.58 -6.09
CA GLY A 124 -3.31 1.54 -4.81
C GLY A 124 -3.93 0.61 -3.77
N THR A 125 -5.26 0.67 -3.58
CA THR A 125 -5.96 -0.23 -2.63
C THR A 125 -5.87 -1.68 -3.07
N LEU A 126 -5.94 -1.96 -4.37
CA LEU A 126 -5.85 -3.33 -4.90
C LEU A 126 -4.46 -3.93 -4.64
N LEU A 127 -3.39 -3.21 -5.00
CA LEU A 127 -2.01 -3.60 -4.71
C LEU A 127 -1.80 -3.82 -3.21
N PHE A 128 -2.30 -2.89 -2.38
CA PHE A 128 -2.20 -2.99 -0.94
C PHE A 128 -2.88 -4.25 -0.39
N THR A 129 -4.11 -4.55 -0.81
CA THR A 129 -4.79 -5.78 -0.40
C THR A 129 -4.10 -7.04 -0.90
N ARG A 130 -3.46 -7.02 -2.08
CA ARG A 130 -2.66 -8.15 -2.58
C ARG A 130 -1.42 -8.40 -1.73
N TRP A 131 -0.68 -7.36 -1.34
CA TRP A 131 0.48 -7.49 -0.45
C TRP A 131 0.12 -7.98 0.95
N LEU A 132 -1.08 -7.64 1.44
CA LEU A 132 -1.60 -8.11 2.72
C LEU A 132 -2.24 -9.49 2.67
N GLY A 133 -2.55 -10.02 1.49
CA GLY A 133 -3.21 -11.30 1.26
C GLY A 133 -2.23 -12.48 1.17
N GLY A 134 -2.75 -13.63 0.78
CA GLY A 134 -1.95 -14.86 0.59
C GLY A 134 -1.72 -15.66 1.88
N GLU A 135 -1.50 -16.97 1.72
CA GLU A 135 -1.31 -17.91 2.84
C GLU A 135 0.16 -18.01 3.29
N SER A 136 1.12 -17.65 2.42
CA SER A 136 2.53 -17.57 2.81
C SER A 136 2.76 -16.33 3.66
N TRP A 137 3.17 -16.52 4.92
CA TRP A 137 3.47 -15.47 5.87
C TRP A 137 4.63 -15.89 6.78
N PRO A 138 5.60 -15.01 7.11
CA PRO A 138 5.70 -13.59 6.73
C PRO A 138 5.89 -13.39 5.22
N PRO A 139 5.50 -12.21 4.70
CA PRO A 139 5.64 -11.90 3.29
C PRO A 139 7.11 -11.59 2.96
N ALA A 140 7.46 -11.60 1.67
CA ALA A 140 8.80 -11.21 1.22
C ALA A 140 9.11 -9.72 1.43
N TRP A 141 8.08 -8.87 1.59
CA TRP A 141 8.29 -7.46 1.90
C TRP A 141 8.55 -7.23 3.40
N GLN A 142 9.51 -6.37 3.71
CA GLN A 142 9.88 -5.97 5.08
C GLN A 142 9.02 -4.80 5.60
N SER A 143 8.64 -3.89 4.70
CA SER A 143 7.68 -2.83 5.01
C SER A 143 6.99 -2.28 3.77
N LEU A 144 5.78 -1.73 3.95
CA LEU A 144 5.07 -0.96 2.94
C LEU A 144 4.99 0.51 3.38
N THR A 145 5.61 1.43 2.64
CA THR A 145 5.53 2.89 2.84
C THR A 145 4.81 3.49 1.65
N LEU A 146 3.50 3.68 1.80
CA LEU A 146 2.61 3.91 0.67
C LEU A 146 1.82 5.19 0.87
N MET A 147 1.76 6.00 -0.19
CA MET A 147 0.88 7.16 -0.21
C MET A 147 -0.52 6.80 -0.69
N PHE A 148 -1.52 7.28 0.04
CA PHE A 148 -2.93 7.20 -0.34
C PHE A 148 -3.59 8.57 -0.20
N GLN A 149 -4.81 8.68 -0.75
CA GLN A 149 -5.73 9.73 -0.30
C GLN A 149 -5.94 9.63 1.22
N GLN A 150 -6.07 10.76 1.90
CA GLN A 150 -6.14 10.80 3.36
C GLN A 150 -7.28 9.93 3.92
N GLU A 151 -8.44 9.90 3.27
CA GLU A 151 -9.57 9.06 3.69
C GLU A 151 -9.22 7.55 3.64
N VAL A 152 -8.52 7.11 2.59
CA VAL A 152 -8.09 5.72 2.46
C VAL A 152 -7.04 5.39 3.52
N ALA A 153 -6.06 6.28 3.73
CA ALA A 153 -5.08 6.12 4.80
C ALA A 153 -5.74 6.00 6.19
N GLN A 154 -6.76 6.81 6.47
CA GLN A 154 -7.56 6.75 7.69
C GLN A 154 -8.33 5.44 7.84
N ARG A 155 -8.84 4.87 6.73
CA ARG A 155 -9.49 3.55 6.74
C ARG A 155 -8.52 2.40 7.02
N ILE A 156 -7.26 2.52 6.59
CA ILE A 156 -6.23 1.50 6.83
C ILE A 156 -5.87 1.41 8.31
N VAL A 157 -5.68 2.56 8.96
CA VAL A 157 -5.24 2.67 10.37
C VAL A 157 -6.39 2.84 11.35
N ALA A 158 -7.64 2.69 10.88
CA ALA A 158 -8.82 2.92 11.70
C ALA A 158 -8.89 1.94 12.88
N ALA A 159 -9.23 2.46 14.06
CA ALA A 159 -9.56 1.64 15.23
C ALA A 159 -11.03 1.18 15.18
N PRO A 160 -11.38 0.04 15.80
CA PRO A 160 -12.76 -0.42 15.94
C PRO A 160 -13.70 0.66 16.50
N GLY A 161 -14.95 0.68 16.04
CA GLY A 161 -15.94 1.69 16.45
C GLY A 161 -15.78 3.08 15.83
N SER A 162 -14.67 3.37 15.13
CA SER A 162 -14.51 4.64 14.41
C SER A 162 -15.32 4.70 13.11
N GLY A 163 -15.68 5.91 12.67
CA GLY A 163 -16.46 6.13 11.45
C GLY A 163 -15.74 5.70 10.15
N THR A 164 -14.43 5.48 10.19
CA THR A 164 -13.63 4.99 9.05
C THR A 164 -13.25 3.52 9.16
N TYR A 165 -13.63 2.84 10.25
CA TYR A 165 -13.35 1.42 10.44
C TYR A 165 -14.14 0.56 9.46
N GLY A 166 -13.48 -0.48 8.95
CA GLY A 166 -14.02 -1.32 7.90
C GLY A 166 -13.10 -2.47 7.53
N ARG A 167 -13.47 -3.18 6.46
CA ARG A 167 -12.69 -4.29 5.89
C ARG A 167 -11.20 -3.98 5.76
N LEU A 168 -10.87 -2.79 5.23
CA LEU A 168 -9.47 -2.41 4.97
C LEU A 168 -8.64 -2.32 6.26
N ALA A 169 -9.25 -1.88 7.37
CA ALA A 169 -8.59 -1.82 8.68
C ALA A 169 -8.25 -3.23 9.16
N VAL A 170 -9.21 -4.17 9.09
CA VAL A 170 -9.01 -5.56 9.52
C VAL A 170 -7.91 -6.23 8.70
N LEU A 171 -7.98 -6.12 7.36
CA LEU A 171 -6.97 -6.71 6.46
C LEU A 171 -5.55 -6.16 6.73
N ALA A 172 -5.44 -4.88 7.05
CA ALA A 172 -4.14 -4.23 7.27
C ALA A 172 -3.54 -4.46 8.66
N GLN A 173 -4.33 -4.93 9.63
CA GLN A 173 -3.94 -4.91 11.04
C GLN A 173 -4.00 -6.29 11.74
N TRP A 174 -4.58 -7.33 11.12
CA TRP A 174 -4.72 -8.64 11.77
C TRP A 174 -3.43 -9.44 11.89
N ARG A 175 -2.46 -9.21 10.99
CA ARG A 175 -1.13 -9.83 10.98
C ARG A 175 -0.01 -8.85 10.62
N SER A 176 -0.28 -7.55 10.78
CA SER A 176 0.68 -6.49 10.52
C SER A 176 0.36 -5.27 11.39
N THR A 177 1.35 -4.39 11.57
CA THR A 177 1.14 -3.10 12.24
C THR A 177 1.08 -2.00 11.19
N ALA A 178 -0.03 -1.25 11.15
CA ALA A 178 -0.21 -0.12 10.24
C ALA A 178 -0.29 1.20 11.01
N LYS A 179 0.49 2.20 10.60
CA LYS A 179 0.49 3.54 11.22
C LYS A 179 0.45 4.65 10.19
N LEU A 180 -0.17 5.77 10.55
CA LEU A 180 -0.11 7.00 9.77
C LEU A 180 1.26 7.65 9.99
N ALA A 181 2.14 7.59 8.98
CA ALA A 181 3.50 8.11 9.09
C ALA A 181 3.55 9.63 8.92
N MET A 182 2.84 10.17 7.93
CA MET A 182 2.74 11.62 7.74
C MET A 182 1.54 12.01 6.86
N LYS A 183 1.07 13.25 7.02
CA LYS A 183 0.12 13.89 6.10
C LYS A 183 0.88 14.67 5.04
N VAL A 184 0.33 14.73 3.83
CA VAL A 184 0.91 15.46 2.70
C VAL A 184 -0.15 16.42 2.14
N HIS A 185 0.17 17.71 2.11
CA HIS A 185 -0.74 18.71 1.61
C HIS A 185 -0.85 18.65 0.08
N ARG A 186 -2.04 18.89 -0.46
CA ARG A 186 -2.31 18.84 -1.91
C ARG A 186 -1.41 19.76 -2.74
N SER A 187 -0.89 20.85 -2.16
CA SER A 187 0.02 21.78 -2.85
C SER A 187 1.41 21.21 -3.11
N ALA A 188 1.76 20.07 -2.49
CA ALA A 188 3.02 19.39 -2.76
C ALA A 188 3.04 18.68 -4.12
N PHE A 189 1.88 18.58 -4.77
CA PHE A 189 1.68 17.84 -6.01
C PHE A 189 1.46 18.76 -7.21
N THR A 190 1.87 18.29 -8.38
CA THR A 190 1.54 18.91 -9.67
C THR A 190 0.97 17.88 -10.64
N PRO A 191 -0.26 18.10 -11.14
CA PRO A 191 -1.26 19.04 -10.63
C PRO A 191 -1.69 18.66 -9.19
N PRO A 192 -2.25 19.61 -8.42
CA PRO A 192 -2.71 19.32 -7.07
C PRO A 192 -3.96 18.42 -7.09
N PRO A 193 -4.03 17.36 -6.27
CA PRO A 193 -5.24 16.57 -6.13
C PRO A 193 -6.34 17.36 -5.42
N LYS A 194 -7.59 16.90 -5.56
CA LYS A 194 -8.76 17.52 -4.92
C LYS A 194 -8.77 17.35 -3.39
N VAL A 195 -8.13 16.30 -2.90
CA VAL A 195 -8.11 15.90 -1.48
C VAL A 195 -6.69 15.85 -0.95
N MET A 196 -6.55 15.87 0.36
CA MET A 196 -5.27 15.63 1.04
C MET A 196 -4.78 14.20 0.84
N SER A 197 -3.48 14.01 0.95
CA SER A 197 -2.84 12.69 0.92
C SER A 197 -2.19 12.38 2.26
N ALA A 198 -1.89 11.10 2.50
CA ALA A 198 -1.12 10.69 3.65
C ALA A 198 -0.31 9.43 3.35
N ILE A 199 0.82 9.30 4.03
CA ILE A 199 1.68 8.11 3.99
C ILE A 199 1.27 7.17 5.11
N VAL A 200 0.99 5.92 4.76
CA VAL A 200 0.86 4.82 5.70
C VAL A 200 2.14 4.00 5.67
N HIS A 201 2.62 3.63 6.85
CA HIS A 201 3.72 2.68 7.00
C HIS A 201 3.21 1.40 7.64
N VAL A 202 3.49 0.26 7.02
CA VAL A 202 3.07 -1.06 7.46
C VAL A 202 4.28 -1.98 7.59
N THR A 203 4.37 -2.71 8.70
CA THR A 203 5.37 -3.76 8.92
C THR A 203 4.65 -5.08 9.22
N PRO A 204 5.15 -6.22 8.73
CA PRO A 204 4.53 -7.50 9.03
C PRO A 204 4.71 -7.81 10.52
N SER A 205 3.74 -8.49 11.12
CA SER A 205 3.84 -9.07 12.47
C SER A 205 3.59 -10.57 12.40
N GLU A 206 3.71 -11.25 13.53
CA GLU A 206 3.32 -12.65 13.61
C GLU A 206 1.84 -12.83 13.23
N ALA A 207 1.55 -13.84 12.40
CA ALA A 207 0.17 -14.15 12.02
C ALA A 207 -0.48 -15.00 13.11
N PRO A 208 -1.73 -14.70 13.52
CA PRO A 208 -2.46 -15.53 14.46
C PRO A 208 -2.57 -16.98 13.96
N GLU A 209 -2.20 -17.94 14.80
CA GLU A 209 -2.26 -19.37 14.46
C GLU A 209 -3.67 -19.84 14.10
N GLY A 210 -3.73 -20.80 13.16
CA GLY A 210 -4.97 -21.47 12.77
C GLY A 210 -5.93 -20.63 11.93
N VAL A 211 -5.49 -19.49 11.38
CA VAL A 211 -6.34 -18.63 10.55
C VAL A 211 -5.86 -18.65 9.10
N LYS A 212 -6.72 -19.12 8.20
CA LYS A 212 -6.49 -19.03 6.75
C LYS A 212 -6.81 -17.62 6.27
N ALA A 213 -5.88 -16.97 5.57
CA ALA A 213 -6.05 -15.58 5.11
C ALA A 213 -7.29 -15.43 4.23
N ARG A 214 -7.53 -16.39 3.33
CA ARG A 214 -8.69 -16.40 2.43
C ARG A 214 -10.04 -16.49 3.17
N VAL A 215 -10.07 -17.12 4.36
CA VAL A 215 -11.27 -17.22 5.19
C VAL A 215 -11.56 -15.86 5.84
N LEU A 216 -10.55 -15.20 6.40
CA LEU A 216 -10.69 -13.86 6.97
C LEU A 216 -11.11 -12.82 5.91
N GLU A 217 -10.55 -12.91 4.71
CA GLU A 217 -10.94 -12.06 3.58
C GLU A 217 -12.42 -12.21 3.22
N ARG A 218 -12.91 -13.45 3.08
CA ARG A 218 -14.33 -13.72 2.80
C ARG A 218 -15.25 -13.29 3.94
N LEU A 219 -14.84 -13.54 5.18
CA LEU A 219 -15.60 -13.13 6.36
C LEU A 219 -15.76 -11.61 6.41
N THR A 220 -14.66 -10.86 6.27
CA THR A 220 -14.68 -9.40 6.33
C THR A 220 -15.38 -8.78 5.12
N GLU A 221 -15.28 -9.38 3.94
CA GLU A 221 -16.05 -9.00 2.76
C GLU A 221 -17.56 -9.13 3.00
N ALA A 222 -18.02 -10.28 3.51
CA ALA A 222 -19.43 -10.48 3.85
C ALA A 222 -19.90 -9.53 4.96
N ALA A 223 -19.11 -9.39 6.04
CA ALA A 223 -19.46 -8.58 7.21
C ALA A 223 -19.64 -7.09 6.85
N PHE A 224 -18.72 -6.53 6.06
CA PHE A 224 -18.72 -5.11 5.70
C PHE A 224 -19.45 -4.79 4.38
N GLY A 225 -19.88 -5.80 3.61
CA GLY A 225 -20.61 -5.61 2.36
C GLY A 225 -21.95 -4.89 2.52
N GLN A 226 -22.55 -4.94 3.72
CA GLN A 226 -23.80 -4.23 4.06
C GLN A 226 -23.65 -3.42 5.36
N ARG A 227 -22.94 -2.29 5.27
CA ARG A 227 -22.50 -1.46 6.42
C ARG A 227 -23.56 -1.11 7.49
N ARG A 228 -24.86 -1.06 7.14
CA ARG A 228 -25.94 -0.71 8.09
C ARG A 228 -26.66 -1.92 8.68
N LYS A 229 -26.28 -3.14 8.29
CA LYS A 229 -26.95 -4.37 8.68
C LYS A 229 -26.20 -5.04 9.83
N MET A 230 -26.97 -5.74 10.66
CA MET A 230 -26.44 -6.59 11.73
C MET A 230 -25.69 -7.79 11.13
N LEU A 231 -24.73 -8.34 11.87
CA LEU A 231 -23.92 -9.49 11.44
C LEU A 231 -24.78 -10.68 10.99
N ARG A 232 -25.90 -10.97 11.67
CA ARG A 232 -26.84 -12.02 11.26
C ARG A 232 -27.36 -11.87 9.84
N GLN A 233 -27.50 -10.64 9.35
CA GLN A 233 -27.96 -10.35 8.00
C GLN A 233 -26.79 -10.36 7.01
N SER A 234 -25.68 -9.72 7.38
CA SER A 234 -24.49 -9.63 6.52
C SER A 234 -23.82 -10.99 6.28
N LEU A 235 -23.82 -11.87 7.28
CA LEU A 235 -23.15 -13.18 7.24
C LEU A 235 -24.06 -14.35 6.89
N LYS A 236 -25.37 -14.12 6.65
CA LYS A 236 -26.33 -15.20 6.35
C LYS A 236 -25.91 -16.05 5.14
N GLY A 237 -25.24 -15.43 4.16
CA GLY A 237 -24.78 -16.10 2.94
C GLY A 237 -23.42 -16.80 3.07
N LEU A 238 -22.75 -16.72 4.23
CA LEU A 238 -21.44 -17.36 4.46
C LEU A 238 -21.63 -18.63 5.30
N PRO A 239 -21.45 -19.83 4.73
CA PRO A 239 -21.65 -21.09 5.45
C PRO A 239 -20.84 -21.16 6.74
N GLY A 240 -21.46 -21.62 7.83
CA GLY A 240 -20.83 -21.76 9.14
C GLY A 240 -20.64 -20.46 9.93
N ALA A 241 -20.76 -19.28 9.31
CA ALA A 241 -20.39 -18.01 9.95
C ALA A 241 -21.23 -17.68 11.19
N LEU A 242 -22.54 -17.96 11.19
CA LEU A 242 -23.40 -17.71 12.35
C LEU A 242 -23.08 -18.66 13.52
N ALA A 243 -22.77 -19.93 13.22
CA ALA A 243 -22.34 -20.89 14.24
C ALA A 243 -20.96 -20.52 14.81
N ALA A 244 -20.06 -20.00 13.97
CA ALA A 244 -18.76 -19.49 14.42
C ALA A 244 -18.90 -18.25 15.32
N LEU A 245 -19.82 -17.32 15.03
CA LEU A 245 -20.12 -16.21 15.93
C LEU A 245 -20.59 -16.70 17.31
N ASP A 246 -21.51 -17.66 17.33
CA ASP A 246 -22.04 -18.25 18.55
C ASP A 246 -20.95 -18.96 19.38
N ALA A 247 -20.12 -19.77 18.72
CA ALA A 247 -18.97 -20.42 19.34
C ALA A 247 -17.95 -19.43 19.94
N CYS A 248 -17.85 -18.22 19.38
CA CYS A 248 -17.01 -17.14 19.90
C CYS A 248 -17.73 -16.22 20.90
N GLY A 249 -19.00 -16.47 21.24
CA GLY A 249 -19.79 -15.63 22.14
C GLY A 249 -20.10 -14.23 21.59
N ILE A 250 -20.14 -14.06 20.28
CA ILE A 250 -20.37 -12.76 19.63
C ILE A 250 -21.85 -12.60 19.29
N ASP A 251 -22.49 -11.58 19.86
CA ASP A 251 -23.89 -11.25 19.57
C ASP A 251 -24.10 -10.97 18.07
N PRO A 252 -24.91 -11.79 17.37
CA PRO A 252 -25.14 -11.64 15.93
C PRO A 252 -26.03 -10.42 15.58
N GLN A 253 -26.59 -9.71 16.58
CA GLN A 253 -27.27 -8.42 16.41
C GLN A 253 -26.29 -7.23 16.34
N ARG A 254 -25.02 -7.41 16.73
CA ARG A 254 -23.99 -6.38 16.54
C ARG A 254 -23.78 -6.09 15.06
N ARG A 255 -23.17 -4.94 14.77
CA ARG A 255 -22.71 -4.59 13.42
C ARG A 255 -21.21 -4.81 13.30
N ALA A 256 -20.75 -5.06 12.07
CA ALA A 256 -19.34 -5.36 11.78
C ALA A 256 -18.38 -4.28 12.28
N GLU A 257 -18.77 -3.00 12.22
CA GLU A 257 -17.93 -1.89 12.68
C GLU A 257 -17.69 -1.88 14.20
N THR A 258 -18.48 -2.64 14.96
CA THR A 258 -18.34 -2.75 16.42
C THR A 258 -17.40 -3.88 16.84
N LEU A 259 -16.97 -4.74 15.92
CA LEU A 259 -16.07 -5.85 16.23
C LEU A 259 -14.61 -5.39 16.24
N VAL A 260 -13.87 -5.80 17.25
CA VAL A 260 -12.42 -5.66 17.26
C VAL A 260 -11.77 -6.68 16.34
N ILE A 261 -10.53 -6.43 15.91
CA ILE A 261 -9.80 -7.31 14.99
C ILE A 261 -9.67 -8.73 15.55
N ALA A 262 -9.41 -8.86 16.86
CA ALA A 262 -9.30 -10.15 17.54
C ALA A 262 -10.59 -10.99 17.43
N GLU A 263 -11.77 -10.37 17.40
CA GLU A 263 -13.05 -11.06 17.22
C GLU A 263 -13.17 -11.61 15.79
N PHE A 264 -12.77 -10.84 14.78
CA PHE A 264 -12.71 -11.35 13.39
C PHE A 264 -11.73 -12.51 13.24
N VAL A 265 -10.57 -12.42 13.88
CA VAL A 265 -9.56 -13.49 13.92
C VAL A 265 -10.13 -14.75 14.58
N ALA A 266 -10.84 -14.63 15.70
CA ALA A 266 -11.45 -15.76 16.40
C ALA A 266 -12.49 -16.47 15.52
N VAL A 267 -13.40 -15.71 14.88
CA VAL A 267 -14.41 -16.27 13.98
C VAL A 267 -13.75 -16.92 12.76
N ALA A 268 -12.74 -16.27 12.16
CA ALA A 268 -12.02 -16.83 11.03
C ALA A 268 -11.27 -18.11 11.38
N ARG A 269 -10.75 -18.23 12.61
CA ARG A 269 -10.12 -19.47 13.11
C ARG A 269 -11.10 -20.63 13.16
N VAL A 270 -12.32 -20.40 13.66
CA VAL A 270 -13.38 -21.44 13.71
C VAL A 270 -13.81 -21.86 12.30
N LEU A 271 -13.74 -20.95 11.33
CA LEU A 271 -14.10 -21.20 9.93
C LEU A 271 -12.95 -21.77 9.06
N SER A 272 -11.72 -21.83 9.58
CA SER A 272 -10.52 -22.26 8.85
C SER A 272 -10.36 -23.77 8.88
#